data_AF-A0A956C9T5-F1
#
_entry.id   AF-A0A956C9T5-F1
#
_cell.length_a   1.000
_cell.length_b   1.000
_cell.length_c   1.000
_cell.angle_alpha   90.00
_cell.angle_beta   90.00
_cell.angle_gamma   90.00
#
_symmetry.space_group_name_H-M   'P 1'
#
loop_
_entity.id
_entity.type
_entity.pdbx_description
1 polymer ?
#
loop_
_entity_poly.entity_id
_entity_poly.type
_entity_poly.pdbx_seq_one_letter_code
_entity_poly.pdbx_strand_id
1 'polypeptide(L)'
;MPVAVRAEQEPSPRVGPEDLRYIDQFLELLLALNDAYASATKIGALVAKIPPLAIRVIRQARRKAVRRDIHTVEQALALIGNRGLEAELLPLLEELTTLKAELEG
;
A
#
# COMPACT_ATOMS: atom_id res chain seq x y z
N MET A 1 -7.23 -9.29 -31.41
CA MET A 1 -6.76 -10.37 -30.54
C MET A 1 -6.45 -9.77 -29.17
N PRO A 2 -7.00 -10.26 -28.06
CA PRO A 2 -6.68 -9.72 -26.74
C PRO A 2 -5.33 -10.29 -26.27
N VAL A 3 -4.42 -9.41 -25.86
CA VAL A 3 -3.14 -9.81 -25.26
C VAL A 3 -3.45 -10.28 -23.84
N ALA A 4 -3.33 -11.58 -23.62
CA ALA A 4 -3.31 -12.16 -22.28
C ALA A 4 -2.01 -11.72 -21.60
N VAL A 5 -2.07 -10.63 -20.83
CA VAL A 5 -0.96 -10.22 -19.97
C VAL A 5 -0.92 -11.22 -18.82
N ARG A 6 0.05 -12.12 -18.86
CA ARG A 6 0.36 -13.04 -17.76
C ARG A 6 0.61 -12.20 -16.52
N ALA A 7 0.05 -12.60 -15.39
CA ALA A 7 0.23 -12.00 -14.07
C ALA A 7 1.67 -12.18 -13.51
N GLU A 8 2.67 -12.19 -14.38
CA GLU A 8 4.08 -12.26 -14.04
C GLU A 8 4.57 -10.84 -13.74
N GLN A 9 4.46 -10.49 -12.46
CA GLN A 9 5.37 -9.58 -11.76
C GLN A 9 5.70 -8.27 -12.49
N GLU A 10 4.72 -7.37 -12.63
CA GLU A 10 5.09 -5.95 -12.61
C GLU A 10 5.90 -5.69 -11.31
N PRO A 11 7.07 -5.05 -11.36
CA PRO A 11 7.73 -4.62 -10.13
C PRO A 11 6.77 -3.72 -9.34
N SER A 12 6.81 -3.74 -8.00
CA SER A 12 6.19 -2.66 -7.24
C SER A 12 6.72 -1.34 -7.78
N PRO A 13 5.88 -0.29 -7.94
CA PRO A 13 6.38 1.02 -8.33
C PRO A 13 7.53 1.36 -7.38
N ARG A 14 8.71 1.62 -7.95
CA ARG A 14 9.86 2.07 -7.15
C ARG A 14 9.50 3.43 -6.59
N VAL A 15 9.77 3.62 -5.30
CA VAL A 15 9.60 4.94 -4.67
C VAL A 15 10.62 5.92 -5.23
N GLY A 16 10.18 7.16 -5.44
CA GLY A 16 11.02 8.29 -5.83
C GLY A 16 11.17 9.33 -4.71
N PRO A 17 12.08 10.31 -4.86
CA PRO A 17 12.25 11.39 -3.87
C PRO A 17 10.96 12.16 -3.58
N GLU A 18 10.08 12.28 -4.57
CA GLU A 18 8.75 12.90 -4.44
C GLU A 18 7.83 12.17 -3.45
N ASP A 19 8.04 10.88 -3.22
CA ASP A 19 7.23 10.07 -2.30
C ASP A 19 7.61 10.30 -0.83
N LEU A 20 8.78 10.91 -0.55
CA LEU A 20 9.17 11.29 0.80
C LEU A 20 8.21 12.30 1.44
N ARG A 21 7.43 13.01 0.62
CA ARG A 21 6.35 13.90 1.09
C ARG A 21 5.25 13.16 1.85
N TYR A 22 5.18 11.84 1.73
CA TYR A 22 4.13 11.02 2.37
C TYR A 22 4.48 10.54 3.79
N ILE A 23 5.68 10.86 4.31
CA ILE A 23 6.15 10.39 5.61
C ILE A 23 5.15 10.73 6.74
N ASP A 24 4.59 11.94 6.74
CA ASP A 24 3.62 12.35 7.75
C ASP A 24 2.33 11.52 7.69
N GLN A 25 1.89 11.15 6.48
CA GLN A 25 0.71 10.29 6.27
C GLN A 25 1.00 8.85 6.72
N PHE A 26 2.23 8.36 6.57
CA PHE A 26 2.63 7.06 7.14
C PHE A 26 2.56 7.07 8.67
N LEU A 27 3.01 8.15 9.32
CA LEU A 27 2.90 8.29 10.76
C LEU A 27 1.43 8.29 11.21
N GLU A 28 0.57 9.03 10.52
CA GLU A 28 -0.88 9.06 10.79
C GLU A 28 -1.51 7.66 10.64
N LEU A 29 -1.12 6.91 9.60
CA LEU A 29 -1.58 5.54 9.35
C LEU A 29 -1.08 4.56 10.42
N LEU A 30 0.19 4.64 10.82
CA LEU A 30 0.75 3.79 11.89
C LEU A 30 0.04 4.03 13.22
N LEU A 31 -0.23 5.30 13.56
CA LEU A 31 -1.01 5.65 14.76
C LEU A 31 -2.42 5.07 14.70
N ALA A 32 -3.08 5.13 13.53
CA ALA A 32 -4.41 4.54 13.35
C ALA A 32 -4.39 3.01 13.43
N LEU A 33 -3.36 2.33 12.93
CA LEU A 33 -3.25 0.86 13.02
C LEU A 33 -2.99 0.39 14.46
N ASN A 34 -2.36 1.21 15.29
CA ASN A 34 -2.13 0.93 16.70
C ASN A 34 -3.36 1.22 17.60
N ASP A 35 -4.38 1.90 17.06
CA ASP A 35 -5.63 2.19 17.78
C ASP A 35 -6.64 1.05 17.60
N ALA A 36 -6.94 0.35 18.70
CA ALA A 36 -7.87 -0.78 18.72
C ALA A 36 -9.30 -0.43 18.29
N TYR A 37 -9.67 0.86 18.29
CA TYR A 37 -10.98 1.36 17.87
C TYR A 37 -10.99 1.98 16.47
N ALA A 38 -9.85 1.96 15.75
CA ALA A 38 -9.79 2.50 14.41
C ALA A 38 -10.70 1.72 13.45
N SER A 39 -11.58 2.44 12.76
CA SER A 39 -12.48 1.83 11.80
C SER A 39 -11.74 1.48 10.50
N ALA A 40 -12.17 0.40 9.83
CA ALA A 40 -11.67 0.03 8.51
C ALA A 40 -11.82 1.17 7.49
N THR A 41 -12.86 1.99 7.61
CA THR A 41 -13.07 3.19 6.79
C THR A 41 -11.99 4.24 7.01
N LYS A 42 -11.61 4.51 8.28
CA LYS A 42 -10.52 5.44 8.61
C LYS A 42 -9.19 4.94 8.03
N ILE A 43 -8.88 3.66 8.21
CA ILE A 43 -7.67 3.04 7.67
C ILE A 43 -7.66 3.14 6.13
N GLY A 44 -8.77 2.82 5.47
CA GLY A 44 -8.91 2.93 4.01
C GLY A 44 -8.67 4.35 3.50
N ALA A 45 -9.23 5.35 4.17
CA ALA A 45 -9.02 6.76 3.82
C ALA A 45 -7.56 7.19 3.98
N LEU A 46 -6.87 6.73 5.02
CA LEU A 46 -5.44 7.02 5.24
C LEU A 46 -4.56 6.33 4.18
N VAL A 47 -4.84 5.07 3.85
CA VAL A 47 -4.14 4.34 2.79
C VAL A 47 -4.33 5.03 1.42
N ALA A 48 -5.54 5.51 1.12
CA ALA A 48 -5.82 6.21 -0.13
C ALA A 48 -5.06 7.54 -0.30
N LYS A 49 -4.63 8.18 0.81
CA LYS A 49 -3.79 9.39 0.79
C LYS A 49 -2.33 9.10 0.44
N ILE A 50 -1.91 7.84 0.40
CA ILE A 50 -0.55 7.39 0.11
C ILE A 50 -0.60 6.56 -1.18
N PRO A 51 -0.51 7.19 -2.37
CA PRO A 51 -0.70 6.50 -3.64
C PRO A 51 0.20 5.27 -3.85
N PRO A 52 1.51 5.31 -3.51
CA PRO A 52 2.36 4.12 -3.65
C PRO A 52 1.86 2.93 -2.82
N LEU A 53 1.35 3.19 -1.61
CA LEU A 53 0.79 2.17 -0.73
C LEU A 53 -0.55 1.65 -1.26
N ALA A 54 -1.46 2.54 -1.67
CA ALA A 54 -2.75 2.17 -2.24
C ALA A 54 -2.61 1.24 -3.45
N ILE A 55 -1.65 1.54 -4.34
CA ILE A 55 -1.34 0.70 -5.50
C ILE A 55 -0.86 -0.68 -5.06
N ARG A 56 0.08 -0.77 -4.11
CA ARG A 56 0.60 -2.04 -3.60
C ARG A 56 -0.49 -2.90 -2.96
N VAL A 57 -1.33 -2.31 -2.12
CA VAL A 57 -2.47 -2.96 -1.44
C VAL A 57 -3.46 -3.53 -2.45
N ILE A 58 -3.86 -2.74 -3.47
CA ILE A 58 -4.78 -3.22 -4.52
C ILE A 58 -4.14 -4.37 -5.32
N ARG A 59 -2.86 -4.26 -5.67
CA ARG A 59 -2.15 -5.30 -6.41
C ARG A 59 -2.03 -6.59 -5.61
N GLN A 60 -1.71 -6.51 -4.32
CA GLN A 60 -1.65 -7.67 -3.44
C GLN A 60 -3.02 -8.35 -3.34
N ALA A 61 -4.09 -7.56 -3.19
CA ALA A 61 -5.46 -8.07 -3.17
C ALA A 61 -5.84 -8.75 -4.49
N ARG A 62 -5.51 -8.16 -5.64
CA ARG A 62 -5.73 -8.78 -6.96
C ARG A 62 -5.01 -10.11 -7.11
N ARG A 63 -3.77 -10.24 -6.61
CA ARG A 63 -3.02 -11.51 -6.62
C ARG A 63 -3.69 -12.59 -5.78
N LYS A 64 -4.36 -12.22 -4.68
CA LYS A 64 -5.12 -13.16 -3.83
C LYS A 64 -6.54 -13.44 -4.36
N ALA A 65 -7.09 -12.56 -5.18
CA ALA A 65 -8.44 -12.69 -5.69
C ALA A 65 -8.50 -13.71 -6.84
N VAL A 66 -9.09 -14.88 -6.58
CA VAL A 66 -9.22 -15.96 -7.60
C VAL A 66 -10.33 -15.68 -8.62
N ARG A 67 -11.37 -14.92 -8.24
CA ARG A 67 -12.58 -14.66 -9.08
C ARG A 67 -13.20 -13.28 -8.87
N ARG A 68 -12.51 -12.35 -8.21
CA ARG A 68 -13.04 -11.03 -7.89
C ARG A 68 -12.15 -9.96 -8.49
N ASP A 69 -12.75 -9.03 -9.22
CA ASP A 69 -12.05 -7.82 -9.62
C ASP A 69 -11.99 -6.85 -8.45
N ILE A 70 -10.77 -6.43 -8.09
CA ILE A 70 -10.50 -5.50 -7.00
C ILE A 70 -10.12 -4.15 -7.61
N HIS A 71 -10.94 -3.12 -7.36
CA HIS A 71 -10.74 -1.79 -7.95
C HIS A 71 -10.52 -0.69 -6.91
N THR A 72 -10.90 -0.90 -5.65
CA THR A 72 -10.77 0.11 -4.59
C THR A 72 -9.92 -0.38 -3.43
N VAL A 73 -9.41 0.57 -2.64
CA VAL A 73 -8.63 0.29 -1.43
C VAL A 73 -9.49 -0.44 -0.40
N GLU A 74 -10.76 -0.08 -0.24
CA GLU A 74 -11.68 -0.72 0.71
C GLU A 74 -11.90 -2.19 0.35
N GLN A 75 -12.11 -2.50 -0.94
CA GLN A 75 -12.23 -3.88 -1.42
C GLN A 75 -10.95 -4.68 -1.17
N ALA A 76 -9.80 -4.04 -1.39
CA ALA A 76 -8.50 -4.65 -1.15
C ALA A 76 -8.29 -4.97 0.34
N LEU A 77 -8.51 -3.98 1.22
CA LEU A 77 -8.37 -4.13 2.67
C LEU A 77 -9.34 -5.16 3.25
N ALA A 78 -10.57 -5.22 2.76
CA ALA A 78 -11.54 -6.24 3.17
C ALA A 78 -11.08 -7.67 2.80
N LEU A 79 -10.29 -7.83 1.75
CA LEU A 79 -9.77 -9.13 1.31
C LEU A 79 -8.46 -9.52 2.02
N ILE A 80 -7.53 -8.58 2.21
CA ILE A 80 -6.18 -8.88 2.71
C ILE A 80 -6.06 -8.70 4.24
N GLY A 81 -6.95 -7.91 4.85
CA GLY A 81 -6.93 -7.55 6.27
C GLY A 81 -5.70 -6.74 6.69
N ASN A 82 -5.59 -6.46 7.99
CA ASN A 82 -4.48 -5.66 8.55
C ASN A 82 -3.12 -6.30 8.29
N ARG A 83 -3.01 -7.62 8.43
CA ARG A 83 -1.76 -8.34 8.12
C ARG A 83 -1.31 -8.17 6.67
N GLY A 84 -2.25 -8.15 5.73
CA GLY A 84 -1.95 -7.93 4.32
C GLY A 84 -1.51 -6.49 4.05
N LEU A 85 -2.17 -5.53 4.69
CA LEU A 85 -1.76 -4.12 4.66
C LEU A 85 -0.36 -3.92 5.23
N GLU A 86 -0.07 -4.47 6.40
CA GLU A 86 1.25 -4.39 7.06
C GLU A 86 2.36 -4.97 6.17
N ALA A 87 2.09 -6.07 5.47
CA ALA A 87 3.04 -6.69 4.56
C ALA A 87 3.43 -5.81 3.36
N GLU A 88 2.62 -4.82 2.99
CA GLU A 88 2.96 -3.83 1.96
C GLU A 88 3.46 -2.50 2.56
N LEU A 89 2.94 -2.15 3.74
CA LEU A 89 3.26 -0.91 4.44
C LEU A 89 4.70 -0.88 4.97
N LEU A 90 5.13 -1.94 5.66
CA LEU A 90 6.45 -1.96 6.30
C LEU A 90 7.59 -1.90 5.28
N PRO A 91 7.58 -2.70 4.19
CA PRO A 91 8.63 -2.59 3.16
C PRO A 91 8.64 -1.23 2.48
N LEU A 92 7.46 -0.64 2.23
CA LEU A 92 7.38 0.67 1.60
C LEU A 92 7.95 1.77 2.49
N LEU A 93 7.71 1.70 3.81
CA LEU A 93 8.31 2.61 4.77
C LEU A 93 9.83 2.45 4.82
N GLU A 94 10.33 1.20 4.82
CA GLU A 94 11.76 0.90 4.77
C GLU A 94 12.43 1.51 3.52
N GLU A 95 11.82 1.32 2.34
CA GLU A 95 12.28 1.91 1.08
C GLU A 95 12.38 3.44 1.17
N LEU A 96 11.35 4.12 1.73
CA LEU A 96 11.35 5.58 1.89
C LEU A 96 12.40 6.06 2.90
N THR A 97 12.56 5.35 4.02
CA THR A 97 13.56 5.73 5.03
C THR A 97 14.99 5.53 4.53
N THR A 98 15.23 4.48 3.75
CA THR A 98 16.52 4.23 3.08
C THR A 98 16.80 5.36 2.07
N LEU A 99 15.84 5.67 1.21
CA LEU A 99 15.98 6.75 0.23
C LEU A 99 16.25 8.11 0.90
N LYS A 100 15.58 8.39 2.03
CA LYS A 100 15.83 9.62 2.80
C LYS A 100 17.27 9.66 3.32
N ALA A 101 17.75 8.58 3.90
CA ALA A 101 19.12 8.50 4.43
C ALA A 101 20.17 8.66 3.31
N GLU A 102 19.92 8.11 2.13
CA GLU A 102 20.82 8.26 0.96
C GLU A 102 20.87 9.69 0.41
N LEU A 103 19.81 10.48 0.57
CA LEU A 103 19.78 11.89 0.13
C LEU A 103 20.34 12.87 1.17
N GLU A 104 20.31 12.50 2.45
CA GLU A 104 20.83 13.32 3.56
C GLU A 104 22.33 13.08 3.83
N GLY A 105 22.89 11.96 3.36
CA GLY A 105 24.32 11.59 3.49
C GLY A 105 25.20 12.15 2.38
#